data_AF-A0A3R6V830-F1
#
_entry.id   AF-A0A3R6V830-F1
#
_cell.length_a   1.000
_cell.length_b   1.000
_cell.length_c   1.000
_cell.angle_alpha   90.00
_cell.angle_beta   90.00
_cell.angle_gamma   90.00
#
_symmetry.space_group_name_H-M   'P 1'
#
loop_
_entity.id
_entity.type
_entity.pdbx_description
1 polymer ?
#
loop_
_entity_poly.entity_id
_entity_poly.type
_entity_poly.pdbx_seq_one_letter_code
_entity_poly.pdbx_strand_id
1 'polypeptide(L)'
;MGLNKKKSDNYNIGLDIGTSSVGWAVTDDHYQLFSLKKKNALGVRLFDGGNTAEERRGYRSVRRRLNRRKQRLQWLKEIFAPEINPIDPEFFARLNYSWVTHGDQQHQLFNHIVFNDQESEEEFYDKYPTISHLRSTMIHHPEQKFDLRLIYLAFHNLIKYRGNFLYESQGEHLKSSGAQLQALLGELSQDLEAYGLEVDLTGIEEVLLDKNLSNSIKIDKSLKLVKNNISYKYTQKDISKIKIILNLMLGLLDDLAPIIKVIPIDKKEFKIKFSDGNIDTKLEQVQDSLTDTQNALLEKIYQIYNEIILAKMINGKTYLSDSWVELYEQHHAQLQDLKQMWHKLSLKKLVHNDNFILITYRIIKWIVTNSIQLLKNFLKMLNQAS
;
A
#
# COMPACT_ATOMS: atom_id res chain seq x y z
N MET A 1 -13.00 60.30 -33.80
CA MET A 1 -13.66 61.20 -32.83
C MET A 1 -14.07 60.37 -31.63
N GLY A 2 -13.37 60.51 -30.50
CA GLY A 2 -13.72 59.81 -29.26
C GLY A 2 -14.85 60.55 -28.56
N LEU A 3 -16.06 59.97 -28.56
CA LEU A 3 -17.16 60.49 -27.78
C LEU A 3 -16.89 60.24 -26.29
N ASN A 4 -16.51 61.29 -25.57
CA ASN A 4 -16.66 61.35 -24.12
C ASN A 4 -18.17 61.41 -23.81
N LYS A 5 -18.81 60.25 -23.78
CA LYS A 5 -20.23 60.12 -23.38
C LYS A 5 -20.38 60.49 -21.90
N LYS A 6 -21.29 61.43 -21.63
CA LYS A 6 -21.61 61.99 -20.30
C LYS A 6 -22.27 60.91 -19.41
N LYS A 7 -22.12 61.12 -18.11
CA LYS A 7 -22.63 60.49 -16.87
C LYS A 7 -24.03 59.82 -16.83
N SER A 8 -24.73 59.52 -17.93
CA SER A 8 -26.07 58.90 -17.93
C SER A 8 -26.36 57.92 -19.08
N ASP A 9 -25.37 57.18 -19.56
CA ASP A 9 -25.63 56.14 -20.56
C ASP A 9 -25.72 54.78 -19.84
N ASN A 10 -26.88 54.12 -19.99
CA ASN A 10 -27.04 52.73 -19.60
C ASN A 10 -25.93 51.91 -20.27
N TYR A 11 -25.35 50.97 -19.52
CA TYR A 11 -24.27 50.12 -20.00
C TYR A 11 -24.55 48.68 -19.64
N ASN A 12 -24.07 47.79 -20.50
CA ASN A 12 -24.15 46.36 -20.37
C ASN A 12 -22.73 45.81 -20.16
N ILE A 13 -22.55 44.86 -19.25
CA ILE A 13 -21.26 44.18 -19.03
C ILE A 13 -21.44 42.71 -19.40
N GLY A 14 -20.64 42.24 -20.35
CA GLY A 14 -20.43 40.81 -20.60
C GLY A 14 -19.25 40.31 -19.79
N LEU A 15 -19.44 39.18 -19.09
CA LEU A 15 -18.37 38.48 -18.37
C LEU A 15 -18.26 37.04 -18.90
N ASP A 16 -17.04 36.63 -19.22
CA ASP A 16 -16.69 35.25 -19.59
C ASP A 16 -15.75 34.69 -18.51
N ILE A 17 -16.29 33.89 -17.60
CA ILE A 17 -15.60 33.41 -16.40
C ILE A 17 -15.08 31.99 -16.67
N GLY A 18 -13.79 31.90 -17.01
CA GLY A 18 -13.05 30.66 -17.14
C GLY A 18 -12.36 30.23 -15.85
N THR A 19 -11.69 29.07 -15.89
CA THR A 19 -10.99 28.49 -14.73
C THR A 19 -9.69 29.21 -14.36
N SER A 20 -9.12 29.98 -15.28
CA SER A 20 -7.87 30.75 -15.14
C SER A 20 -7.93 32.13 -15.81
N SER A 21 -9.11 32.54 -16.25
CA SER A 21 -9.32 33.82 -16.91
C SER A 21 -10.72 34.37 -16.64
N VAL A 22 -10.84 35.69 -16.58
CA VAL A 22 -12.13 36.39 -16.63
C VAL A 22 -12.06 37.42 -17.75
N GLY A 23 -12.73 37.13 -18.86
CA GLY A 23 -12.98 38.09 -19.94
C GLY A 23 -14.08 39.06 -19.53
N TRP A 24 -13.92 40.33 -19.90
CA TRP A 24 -14.94 41.35 -19.68
C TRP A 24 -15.02 42.30 -20.87
N ALA A 25 -16.23 42.77 -21.19
CA ALA A 25 -16.48 43.80 -22.17
C ALA A 25 -17.66 44.67 -21.73
N VAL A 26 -17.59 45.97 -21.99
CA VAL A 26 -18.66 46.93 -21.67
C VAL A 26 -19.21 47.52 -22.97
N THR A 27 -20.51 47.35 -23.18
CA THR A 27 -21.21 47.85 -24.38
C THR A 27 -22.38 48.75 -24.01
N ASP A 28 -22.79 49.64 -24.91
CA ASP A 28 -24.07 50.34 -24.80
C ASP A 28 -25.23 49.47 -25.33
N ASP A 29 -26.45 50.01 -25.33
CA ASP A 29 -27.66 49.32 -25.80
C ASP A 29 -27.67 49.06 -27.32
N HIS A 30 -26.71 49.62 -28.06
CA HIS A 30 -26.50 49.39 -29.49
C HIS A 30 -25.32 48.45 -29.76
N TYR A 31 -24.87 47.71 -28.74
CA TYR A 31 -23.75 46.78 -28.77
C TYR A 31 -22.41 47.43 -29.15
N GLN A 32 -22.26 48.75 -28.95
CA GLN A 32 -21.00 49.45 -29.19
C GLN A 32 -20.11 49.44 -27.95
N LEU A 33 -18.83 49.12 -28.14
CA LEU A 33 -17.84 49.09 -27.07
C LEU A 33 -17.59 50.49 -26.50
N PHE A 34 -17.60 50.60 -25.18
CA PHE A 34 -17.19 51.84 -24.50
C PHE A 34 -15.68 52.08 -24.68
N SER A 35 -15.30 53.36 -24.79
CA SER A 35 -13.90 53.78 -24.69
C SER A 35 -13.70 54.56 -23.38
N LEU A 36 -12.91 53.98 -22.47
CA LEU A 36 -12.56 54.59 -21.18
C LEU A 36 -11.12 55.09 -21.26
N LYS A 37 -10.91 56.40 -21.10
CA LYS A 37 -9.58 57.04 -21.10
C LYS A 37 -8.70 56.60 -22.29
N LYS A 38 -9.27 56.61 -23.51
CA LYS A 38 -8.62 56.20 -24.77
C LYS A 38 -8.27 54.71 -24.90
N LYS A 39 -8.81 53.85 -24.04
CA LYS A 39 -8.71 52.39 -24.18
C LYS A 39 -10.11 51.80 -24.31
N ASN A 40 -10.25 50.75 -25.11
CA ASN A 40 -11.52 50.04 -25.19
C ASN A 40 -11.81 49.38 -23.83
N ALA A 41 -13.06 49.46 -23.40
CA ALA A 41 -13.56 48.84 -22.18
C ALA A 41 -13.80 47.34 -22.43
N LEU A 42 -12.74 46.64 -22.83
CA LEU A 42 -12.70 45.20 -22.97
C LEU A 42 -11.32 44.70 -22.53
N GLY A 43 -11.28 43.51 -21.96
CA GLY A 43 -10.02 42.90 -21.55
C GLY A 43 -10.22 41.51 -20.97
N VAL A 44 -9.12 40.89 -20.59
CA VAL A 44 -9.12 39.60 -19.91
C VAL A 44 -8.19 39.71 -18.70
N ARG A 45 -8.68 39.29 -17.54
CA ARG A 45 -7.85 39.10 -16.36
C ARG A 45 -7.40 37.65 -16.32
N LEU A 46 -6.10 37.39 -16.44
CA LEU A 46 -5.51 36.06 -16.25
C LEU A 46 -5.08 35.86 -14.79
N PHE A 47 -5.24 34.65 -14.27
CA PHE A 47 -4.80 34.23 -12.94
C PHE A 47 -4.50 32.73 -12.92
N ASP A 48 -3.73 32.27 -11.94
CA ASP A 48 -3.48 30.84 -11.77
C ASP A 48 -4.75 30.12 -11.33
N GLY A 49 -5.08 29.02 -12.00
CA GLY A 49 -6.28 28.24 -11.70
C GLY A 49 -6.31 27.78 -10.24
N GLY A 50 -7.50 27.70 -9.66
CA GLY A 50 -7.68 27.25 -8.28
C GLY A 50 -7.20 25.81 -8.09
N ASN A 51 -6.29 25.58 -7.15
CA ASN A 51 -5.89 24.22 -6.76
C ASN A 51 -7.01 23.56 -5.95
N THR A 52 -7.26 22.28 -6.21
CA THR A 52 -8.22 21.51 -5.41
C THR A 52 -7.71 21.32 -3.98
N ALA A 53 -8.62 21.15 -3.02
CA ALA A 53 -8.25 20.93 -1.62
C ALA A 53 -7.71 19.51 -1.33
N GLU A 54 -7.69 18.63 -2.34
CA GLU A 54 -7.34 17.21 -2.24
C GLU A 54 -5.91 16.99 -1.72
N GLU A 55 -4.92 17.65 -2.33
CA GLU A 55 -3.51 17.50 -1.97
C GLU A 55 -3.27 17.93 -0.51
N ARG A 56 -3.88 19.05 -0.10
CA ARG A 56 -3.83 19.55 1.27
C ARG A 56 -4.51 18.60 2.26
N ARG A 57 -5.61 17.93 1.87
CA ARG A 57 -6.23 16.86 2.68
C ARG A 57 -5.24 15.71 2.90
N GLY A 58 -4.55 15.26 1.84
CA GLY A 58 -3.51 14.24 1.91
C GLY A 58 -2.39 14.56 2.91
N TYR A 59 -1.76 15.74 2.81
CA TYR A 59 -0.69 16.14 3.73
C TYR A 59 -1.13 16.19 5.19
N ARG A 60 -2.35 16.68 5.46
CA ARG A 60 -2.90 16.74 6.83
C ARG A 60 -3.09 15.33 7.41
N SER A 61 -3.66 14.42 6.63
CA SER A 61 -3.87 13.03 7.06
C SER A 61 -2.54 12.34 7.40
N VAL A 62 -1.52 12.49 6.55
CA VAL A 62 -0.17 11.93 6.80
C VAL A 62 0.45 12.48 8.08
N ARG A 63 0.38 13.81 8.30
CA ARG A 63 0.92 14.45 9.51
C ARG A 63 0.25 13.93 10.78
N ARG A 64 -1.08 13.83 10.77
CA ARG A 64 -1.86 13.26 11.89
C ARG A 64 -1.47 11.81 12.16
N ARG A 65 -1.33 10.98 11.11
CA ARG A 65 -0.92 9.58 11.22
C ARG A 65 0.47 9.44 11.88
N LEU A 66 1.44 10.24 11.45
CA LEU A 66 2.80 10.23 12.02
C LEU A 66 2.81 10.67 13.49
N ASN A 67 2.07 11.73 13.84
CA ASN A 67 1.95 12.19 15.22
C ASN A 67 1.33 11.13 16.12
N ARG A 68 0.21 10.52 15.70
CA ARG A 68 -0.44 9.43 16.45
C ARG A 68 0.46 8.21 16.59
N ARG A 69 1.24 7.86 15.56
CA ARG A 69 2.23 6.78 15.64
C ARG A 69 3.29 7.10 16.70
N LYS A 70 3.85 8.32 16.70
CA LYS A 70 4.81 8.76 17.71
C LYS A 70 4.22 8.68 19.12
N GLN A 71 2.98 9.14 19.29
CA GLN A 71 2.28 9.10 20.57
C GLN A 71 2.09 7.67 21.09
N ARG A 72 1.68 6.71 20.24
CA ARG A 72 1.56 5.30 20.67
C ARG A 72 2.88 4.70 21.15
N LEU A 73 3.98 5.01 20.49
CA LEU A 73 5.31 4.52 20.89
C LEU A 73 5.79 5.19 22.18
N GLN A 74 5.41 6.45 22.40
CA GLN A 74 5.68 7.15 23.65
C GLN A 74 4.92 6.51 24.82
N TRP A 75 3.64 6.18 24.66
CA TRP A 75 2.88 5.45 25.69
C TRP A 75 3.47 4.07 25.99
N LEU A 76 3.87 3.33 24.95
CA LEU A 76 4.56 2.06 25.16
C LEU A 76 5.86 2.23 25.95
N LYS A 77 6.65 3.26 25.63
CA LYS A 77 7.86 3.60 26.40
C LYS A 77 7.54 3.92 27.85
N GLU A 78 6.50 4.71 28.12
CA GLU A 78 6.09 5.08 29.49
C GLU A 78 5.71 3.87 30.33
N ILE A 79 5.08 2.85 29.73
CA ILE A 79 4.72 1.59 30.41
C ILE A 79 5.97 0.79 30.77
N PHE A 80 6.95 0.70 29.87
CA PHE A 80 8.13 -0.15 30.07
C PHE A 80 9.29 0.57 30.80
N ALA A 81 9.31 1.90 30.82
CA ALA A 81 10.41 2.67 31.38
C ALA A 81 10.69 2.37 32.87
N PRO A 82 9.69 2.24 33.75
CA PRO A 82 9.92 1.89 35.15
C PRO A 82 10.64 0.55 35.36
N GLU A 83 10.39 -0.40 34.46
CA GLU A 83 10.95 -1.77 34.55
C GLU A 83 12.30 -1.91 33.82
N ILE A 84 12.49 -1.19 32.71
CA ILE A 84 13.73 -1.26 31.93
C ILE A 84 14.82 -0.35 32.50
N ASN A 85 14.49 0.85 32.98
CA ASN A 85 15.50 1.80 33.45
C ASN A 85 16.38 1.25 34.60
N PRO A 86 15.89 0.45 35.56
CA PRO A 86 16.74 -0.18 36.57
C PRO A 86 17.73 -1.20 36.01
N ILE A 87 17.40 -1.83 34.88
CA ILE A 87 18.25 -2.81 34.19
C ILE A 87 19.27 -2.10 33.30
N ASP A 88 18.79 -1.11 32.54
CA ASP A 88 19.56 -0.39 31.53
C ASP A 88 19.04 1.05 31.38
N PRO A 89 19.60 2.01 32.15
CA PRO A 89 19.14 3.40 32.15
C PRO A 89 19.26 4.09 30.78
N GLU A 90 20.20 3.67 29.94
CA GLU A 90 20.49 4.30 28.65
C GLU A 90 19.75 3.65 27.48
N PHE A 91 19.06 2.52 27.68
CA PHE A 91 18.39 1.77 26.61
C PHE A 91 17.53 2.64 25.68
N PHE A 92 16.63 3.45 26.25
CA PHE A 92 15.79 4.33 25.43
C PHE A 92 16.54 5.51 24.82
N ALA A 93 17.65 5.95 25.43
CA ALA A 93 18.51 6.96 24.84
C ALA A 93 19.20 6.41 23.59
N ARG A 94 19.74 5.18 23.65
CA ARG A 94 20.34 4.48 22.49
C ARG A 94 19.36 4.36 21.32
N LEU A 95 18.13 3.95 21.60
CA LEU A 95 17.08 3.88 20.57
C LEU A 95 16.77 5.25 19.95
N ASN A 96 16.65 6.30 20.77
CA ASN A 96 16.35 7.65 20.32
C ASN A 96 17.47 8.28 19.49
N TYR A 97 18.72 7.98 19.79
CA TYR A 97 19.91 8.53 19.13
C TYR A 97 20.55 7.57 18.12
N SER A 98 19.88 6.48 17.75
CA SER A 98 20.33 5.51 16.73
C SER A 98 20.58 6.11 15.33
N TRP A 99 20.13 7.34 15.07
CA TRP A 99 20.36 8.08 13.83
C TRP A 99 21.63 8.93 13.85
N VAL A 100 22.26 9.11 15.03
CA VAL A 100 23.46 9.91 15.22
C VAL A 100 24.66 9.21 14.58
N THR A 101 25.52 9.98 13.94
CA THR A 101 26.70 9.46 13.22
C THR A 101 27.98 9.85 13.95
N HIS A 102 29.08 9.13 13.69
CA HIS A 102 30.38 9.39 14.32
C HIS A 102 30.91 10.83 14.18
N GLY A 103 30.44 11.59 13.18
CA GLY A 103 30.85 12.99 12.96
C GLY A 103 30.00 14.04 13.69
N ASP A 104 28.92 13.63 14.36
CA ASP A 104 28.04 14.55 15.07
C ASP A 104 28.58 14.80 16.49
N GLN A 105 29.05 16.02 16.74
CA GLN A 105 29.57 16.44 18.04
C GLN A 105 28.48 17.01 18.98
N GLN A 106 27.26 17.22 18.48
CA GLN A 106 26.17 17.83 19.24
C GLN A 106 25.35 16.81 20.03
N HIS A 107 25.39 15.54 19.63
CA HIS A 107 24.60 14.48 20.23
C HIS A 107 25.48 13.36 20.76
N GLN A 108 25.00 12.67 21.80
CA GLN A 108 25.67 11.48 22.32
C GLN A 108 25.63 10.37 21.27
N LEU A 109 26.81 9.90 20.90
CA LEU A 109 26.98 8.74 20.03
C LEU A 109 26.92 7.45 20.87
N PHE A 110 26.18 6.46 20.38
CA PHE A 110 26.17 5.12 20.93
C PHE A 110 26.69 4.13 19.88
N ASN A 111 27.65 3.28 20.28
CA ASN A 111 28.25 2.30 19.37
C ASN A 111 27.37 1.06 19.17
N HIS A 112 26.50 0.77 20.15
CA HIS A 112 25.55 -0.35 20.15
C HIS A 112 24.15 0.20 20.42
N ILE A 113 23.11 -0.49 19.93
CA ILE A 113 21.74 0.03 20.01
C ILE A 113 20.94 -0.74 21.05
N VAL A 114 20.93 -2.07 21.00
CA VAL A 114 20.06 -2.90 21.84
C VAL A 114 20.66 -3.09 23.22
N PHE A 115 21.92 -3.52 23.28
CA PHE A 115 22.72 -3.74 24.47
C PHE A 115 23.84 -2.70 24.59
N ASN A 116 24.51 -2.67 25.73
CA ASN A 116 25.57 -1.72 26.04
C ASN A 116 26.97 -2.27 25.72
N ASP A 117 27.10 -3.57 25.48
CA ASP A 117 28.33 -4.26 25.14
C ASP A 117 28.25 -4.94 23.77
N GLN A 118 29.41 -5.10 23.14
CA GLN A 118 29.52 -5.67 21.79
C GLN A 118 29.15 -7.15 21.75
N GLU A 119 29.53 -7.93 22.76
CA GLU A 119 29.32 -9.38 22.81
C GLU A 119 27.82 -9.71 22.83
N SER A 120 27.05 -9.07 23.70
CA SER A 120 25.60 -9.25 23.79
C SER A 120 24.87 -8.74 22.54
N GLU A 121 25.36 -7.68 21.91
CA GLU A 121 24.81 -7.15 20.65
C GLU A 121 25.02 -8.14 19.50
N GLU A 122 26.23 -8.71 19.38
CA GLU A 122 26.55 -9.74 18.39
C GLU A 122 25.72 -11.01 18.60
N GLU A 123 25.65 -11.53 19.83
CA GLU A 123 24.83 -12.70 20.17
C GLU A 123 23.35 -12.46 19.84
N PHE A 124 22.84 -11.25 20.10
CA PHE A 124 21.48 -10.88 19.77
C PHE A 124 21.19 -10.95 18.27
N TYR A 125 22.07 -10.38 17.43
CA TYR A 125 21.87 -10.38 15.98
C TYR A 125 22.11 -11.75 15.35
N ASP A 126 23.02 -12.56 15.92
CA ASP A 126 23.25 -13.94 15.49
C ASP A 126 22.03 -14.82 15.80
N LYS A 127 21.46 -14.67 17.00
CA LYS A 127 20.28 -15.43 17.42
C LYS A 127 19.00 -14.95 16.74
N TYR A 128 18.88 -13.64 16.51
CA TYR A 128 17.69 -13.03 15.93
C TYR A 128 18.05 -12.14 14.72
N PRO A 129 18.33 -12.73 13.54
CA PRO A 129 18.71 -11.97 12.36
C PRO A 129 17.64 -10.95 11.91
N THR A 130 16.38 -11.21 12.27
CA THR A 130 15.27 -10.29 12.04
C THR A 130 14.35 -10.21 13.26
N ILE A 131 13.58 -9.13 13.37
CA ILE A 131 12.56 -8.98 14.41
C ILE A 131 11.49 -10.10 14.36
N SER A 132 11.29 -10.72 13.20
CA SER A 132 10.37 -11.84 13.04
C SER A 132 10.89 -13.12 13.71
N HIS A 133 12.21 -13.34 13.73
CA HIS A 133 12.81 -14.44 14.51
C HIS A 133 12.53 -14.25 15.99
N LEU A 134 12.81 -13.05 16.54
CA LEU A 134 12.53 -12.75 17.94
C LEU A 134 11.07 -13.02 18.31
N ARG A 135 10.14 -12.52 17.49
CA ARG A 135 8.70 -12.72 17.70
C ARG A 135 8.28 -14.19 17.57
N SER A 136 8.82 -14.92 16.60
CA SER A 136 8.53 -16.34 16.39
C SER A 136 9.03 -17.16 17.59
N THR A 137 10.26 -16.92 18.05
CA THR A 137 10.82 -17.58 19.24
C THR A 137 9.97 -17.30 20.48
N MET A 138 9.53 -16.06 20.70
CA MET A 138 8.64 -15.73 21.83
C MET A 138 7.28 -16.44 21.78
N ILE A 139 6.74 -16.70 20.58
CA ILE A 139 5.45 -17.39 20.40
C ILE A 139 5.58 -18.89 20.68
N HIS A 140 6.65 -19.51 20.17
CA HIS A 140 6.85 -20.96 20.28
C HIS A 140 7.53 -21.42 21.58
N HIS A 141 8.12 -20.49 22.33
CA HIS A 141 8.76 -20.74 23.63
C HIS A 141 8.18 -19.84 24.74
N PRO A 142 6.88 -19.93 25.06
CA PRO A 142 6.25 -19.11 26.10
C PRO A 142 6.82 -19.37 27.51
N GLU A 143 7.44 -20.53 27.73
CA GLU A 143 8.11 -20.90 28.97
C GLU A 143 9.44 -20.17 29.20
N GLN A 144 10.06 -19.65 28.13
CA GLN A 144 11.36 -18.99 28.22
C GLN A 144 11.19 -17.58 28.81
N LYS A 145 12.00 -17.26 29.83
CA LYS A 145 12.10 -15.89 30.35
C LYS A 145 12.97 -15.05 29.40
N PHE A 146 12.37 -14.06 28.75
CA PHE A 146 13.07 -13.12 27.87
C PHE A 146 13.51 -11.85 28.62
N ASP A 147 14.60 -11.23 28.17
CA ASP A 147 15.01 -9.90 28.61
C ASP A 147 13.92 -8.86 28.26
N LEU A 148 13.61 -7.96 29.20
CA LEU A 148 12.58 -6.94 29.03
C LEU A 148 12.86 -5.99 27.86
N ARG A 149 14.13 -5.73 27.53
CA ARG A 149 14.53 -4.94 26.36
C ARG A 149 14.08 -5.62 25.06
N LEU A 150 14.21 -6.93 24.97
CA LEU A 150 13.76 -7.72 23.82
C LEU A 150 12.24 -7.76 23.70
N ILE A 151 11.55 -7.93 24.84
CA ILE A 151 10.08 -7.86 24.90
C ILE A 151 9.61 -6.49 24.40
N TYR A 152 10.23 -5.40 24.88
CA TYR A 152 9.94 -4.06 24.40
C TYR A 152 10.15 -3.92 22.89
N LEU A 153 11.24 -4.43 22.33
CA LEU A 153 11.49 -4.36 20.88
C LEU A 153 10.40 -5.08 20.06
N ALA A 154 9.94 -6.25 20.53
CA ALA A 154 8.87 -7.00 19.88
C ALA A 154 7.55 -6.20 19.88
N PHE A 155 7.14 -5.66 21.03
CA PHE A 155 5.93 -4.82 21.14
C PHE A 155 6.06 -3.50 20.38
N HIS A 156 7.24 -2.87 20.42
CA HIS A 156 7.53 -1.64 19.69
C HIS A 156 7.35 -1.86 18.18
N ASN A 157 7.84 -3.00 17.65
CA ASN A 157 7.61 -3.37 16.26
C ASN A 157 6.12 -3.52 15.93
N LEU A 158 5.38 -4.29 16.74
CA LEU A 158 3.95 -4.53 16.57
C LEU A 158 3.13 -3.24 16.59
N ILE A 159 3.37 -2.35 17.56
CA ILE A 159 2.61 -1.10 17.72
C ILE A 159 2.97 -0.07 16.64
N LYS A 160 4.24 -0.05 16.20
CA LYS A 160 4.71 0.83 15.11
C LYS A 160 4.10 0.42 13.77
N TYR A 161 4.03 -0.88 13.50
CA TYR A 161 3.55 -1.48 12.25
C TYR A 161 2.30 -2.32 12.45
N ARG A 162 1.32 -1.74 13.16
CA ARG A 162 0.10 -2.41 13.69
C ARG A 162 -0.95 -2.90 12.69
N GLY A 163 -0.69 -2.85 11.38
CA GLY A 163 -1.70 -3.18 10.36
C GLY A 163 -2.88 -2.19 10.29
N ASN A 164 -3.94 -2.61 9.58
CA ASN A 164 -5.22 -1.89 9.44
C ASN A 164 -6.23 -2.34 10.52
N PHE A 165 -7.29 -1.54 10.72
CA PHE A 165 -8.32 -1.76 11.77
C PHE A 165 -9.72 -1.86 11.15
N LEU A 166 -9.80 -2.33 9.91
CA LEU A 166 -11.01 -2.22 9.08
C LEU A 166 -12.06 -3.30 9.41
N TYR A 167 -11.80 -4.16 10.41
CA TYR A 167 -12.74 -5.17 10.90
C TYR A 167 -12.96 -5.02 12.40
N GLU A 168 -14.22 -5.01 12.82
CA GLU A 168 -14.66 -5.21 14.21
C GLU A 168 -14.79 -6.70 14.57
N SER A 169 -14.28 -7.63 13.74
CA SER A 169 -14.34 -9.05 14.07
C SER A 169 -13.34 -9.36 15.19
N GLN A 170 -13.91 -9.78 16.32
CA GLN A 170 -13.20 -10.26 17.50
C GLN A 170 -12.08 -11.22 17.09
N GLY A 171 -10.91 -11.06 17.72
CA GLY A 171 -9.65 -11.73 17.38
C GLY A 171 -9.62 -13.25 17.58
N GLU A 172 -10.72 -13.94 17.37
CA GLU A 172 -10.79 -15.40 17.42
C GLU A 172 -10.49 -15.97 16.04
N HIS A 173 -9.26 -16.49 15.93
CA HIS A 173 -8.81 -17.40 14.87
C HIS A 173 -8.94 -16.88 13.43
N LEU A 174 -8.07 -15.92 13.07
CA LEU A 174 -7.57 -15.79 11.69
C LEU A 174 -6.68 -17.00 11.33
N LYS A 175 -7.25 -18.21 11.38
CA LYS A 175 -6.73 -19.30 10.57
C LYS A 175 -7.20 -18.94 9.16
N SER A 176 -6.34 -18.31 8.38
CA SER A 176 -6.55 -18.11 6.94
C SER A 176 -6.62 -19.48 6.26
N SER A 177 -7.74 -20.16 6.46
CA SER A 177 -8.06 -21.45 5.90
C SER A 177 -8.88 -21.18 4.66
N GLY A 178 -8.68 -21.98 3.61
CA GLY A 178 -9.55 -21.93 2.42
C GLY A 178 -11.03 -21.95 2.80
N ALA A 179 -11.40 -22.59 3.91
CA ALA A 179 -12.76 -22.64 4.45
C ALA A 179 -13.33 -21.28 4.86
N GLN A 180 -12.54 -20.39 5.48
CA GLN A 180 -13.02 -19.04 5.84
C GLN A 180 -13.25 -18.19 4.58
N LEU A 181 -12.33 -18.28 3.62
CA LEU A 181 -12.49 -17.61 2.33
C LEU A 181 -13.70 -18.14 1.57
N GLN A 182 -13.92 -19.45 1.57
CA GLN A 182 -15.07 -20.09 0.96
C GLN A 182 -16.39 -19.63 1.59
N ALA A 183 -16.46 -19.53 2.92
CA ALA A 183 -17.63 -19.03 3.63
C ALA A 183 -17.95 -17.57 3.23
N LEU A 184 -16.95 -16.69 3.22
CA LEU A 184 -17.12 -15.29 2.80
C LEU A 184 -17.53 -15.15 1.32
N LEU A 185 -17.02 -16.01 0.44
CA LEU A 185 -17.43 -16.05 -0.95
C LEU A 185 -18.89 -16.48 -1.10
N GLY A 186 -19.35 -17.45 -0.30
CA GLY A 186 -20.74 -17.88 -0.26
C GLY A 186 -21.68 -16.78 0.27
N GLU A 187 -21.30 -16.07 1.33
CA GLU A 187 -22.07 -14.91 1.84
C GLU A 187 -22.16 -13.80 0.80
N LEU A 188 -21.05 -13.46 0.14
CA LEU A 188 -21.05 -12.46 -0.92
C LEU A 188 -21.94 -12.88 -2.09
N SER A 189 -21.93 -14.16 -2.47
CA SER A 189 -22.82 -14.71 -3.48
C SER A 189 -24.29 -14.42 -3.17
N GLN A 190 -24.72 -14.63 -1.93
CA GLN A 190 -26.08 -14.32 -1.48
C GLN A 190 -26.38 -12.81 -1.50
N ASP A 191 -25.45 -11.98 -1.01
CA ASP A 191 -25.62 -10.53 -1.01
C ASP A 191 -25.80 -9.96 -2.43
N LEU A 192 -25.13 -10.55 -3.43
CA LEU A 192 -25.21 -10.12 -4.83
C LEU A 192 -26.56 -10.42 -5.49
N GLU A 193 -27.32 -11.41 -5.00
CA GLU A 193 -28.68 -11.71 -5.48
C GLU A 193 -29.60 -10.50 -5.27
N ALA A 194 -29.48 -9.79 -4.15
CA ALA A 194 -30.23 -8.57 -3.87
C ALA A 194 -29.94 -7.44 -4.89
N TYR A 195 -28.77 -7.48 -5.53
CA TYR A 195 -28.38 -6.56 -6.60
C TYR A 195 -28.75 -7.07 -8.00
N GLY A 196 -29.42 -8.23 -8.09
CA GLY A 196 -29.82 -8.87 -9.34
C GLY A 196 -28.64 -9.53 -10.07
N LEU A 197 -27.66 -10.02 -9.31
CA LEU A 197 -26.55 -10.83 -9.82
C LEU A 197 -26.51 -12.14 -9.04
N GLU A 198 -27.24 -13.14 -9.52
CA GLU A 198 -27.15 -14.50 -8.99
C GLU A 198 -25.84 -15.12 -9.50
N VAL A 199 -24.93 -15.43 -8.59
CA VAL A 199 -23.58 -15.91 -8.88
C VAL A 199 -23.10 -16.83 -7.76
N ASP A 200 -22.50 -17.96 -8.11
CA ASP A 200 -21.84 -18.84 -7.15
C ASP A 200 -20.32 -18.67 -7.25
N LEU A 201 -19.76 -18.01 -6.24
CA LEU A 201 -18.34 -17.74 -6.11
C LEU A 201 -17.61 -18.83 -5.31
N THR A 202 -18.28 -19.89 -4.88
CA THR A 202 -17.63 -21.00 -4.19
C THR A 202 -16.78 -21.85 -5.16
N GLY A 203 -15.68 -22.43 -4.68
CA GLY A 203 -14.78 -23.27 -5.48
C GLY A 203 -13.71 -22.50 -6.26
N ILE A 204 -13.65 -21.17 -6.14
CA ILE A 204 -12.58 -20.34 -6.76
C ILE A 204 -11.43 -20.03 -5.79
N GLU A 205 -11.57 -20.36 -4.50
CA GLU A 205 -10.61 -20.04 -3.44
C GLU A 205 -9.20 -20.52 -3.78
N GLU A 206 -9.04 -21.75 -4.27
CA GLU A 206 -7.73 -22.30 -4.65
C GLU A 206 -7.06 -21.46 -5.76
N VAL A 207 -7.84 -21.04 -6.76
CA VAL A 207 -7.36 -20.20 -7.87
C VAL A 207 -6.94 -18.83 -7.37
N LEU A 208 -7.71 -18.22 -6.45
CA LEU A 208 -7.41 -16.92 -5.89
C LEU A 208 -6.13 -16.95 -5.03
N LEU A 209 -5.89 -18.06 -4.32
CA LEU A 209 -4.75 -18.27 -3.44
C LEU A 209 -3.46 -18.72 -4.16
N ASP A 210 -3.54 -19.28 -5.37
CA ASP A 210 -2.38 -19.80 -6.11
C ASP A 210 -1.31 -18.71 -6.39
N LYS A 211 -0.10 -18.87 -5.83
CA LYS A 211 0.98 -17.88 -5.97
C LYS A 211 1.66 -17.88 -7.34
N ASN A 212 1.50 -18.94 -8.12
CA ASN A 212 2.17 -19.12 -9.41
C ASN A 212 1.40 -18.47 -10.56
N LEU A 213 0.14 -18.10 -10.34
CA LEU A 213 -0.72 -17.50 -11.36
C LEU A 213 -0.72 -15.97 -11.27
N SER A 214 -0.64 -15.33 -12.43
CA SER A 214 -0.86 -13.89 -12.53
C SER A 214 -2.33 -13.54 -12.26
N ASN A 215 -2.59 -12.32 -11.78
CA ASN A 215 -3.97 -11.87 -11.50
C ASN A 215 -4.90 -12.02 -12.72
N SER A 216 -4.40 -11.77 -13.94
CA SER A 216 -5.19 -11.95 -15.17
C SER A 216 -5.62 -13.41 -15.37
N ILE A 217 -4.69 -14.36 -15.19
CA ILE A 217 -4.97 -15.79 -15.36
C ILE A 217 -5.95 -16.27 -14.27
N LYS A 218 -5.83 -15.74 -13.05
CA LYS A 218 -6.77 -16.03 -11.97
C LYS A 218 -8.18 -15.61 -12.32
N ILE A 219 -8.36 -14.39 -12.81
CA ILE A 219 -9.67 -13.88 -13.25
C ILE A 219 -10.26 -14.79 -14.33
N ASP A 220 -9.48 -15.14 -15.35
CA ASP A 220 -9.98 -15.97 -16.45
C ASP A 220 -10.36 -17.38 -15.98
N LYS A 221 -9.59 -17.98 -15.06
CA LYS A 221 -9.91 -19.29 -14.48
C LYS A 221 -11.13 -19.22 -13.55
N SER A 222 -11.19 -18.25 -12.65
CA SER A 222 -12.34 -18.04 -11.77
C SER A 222 -13.62 -17.79 -12.56
N LEU A 223 -13.56 -16.96 -13.63
CA LEU A 223 -14.71 -16.75 -14.52
C LEU A 223 -15.18 -18.03 -15.23
N LYS A 224 -14.27 -18.94 -15.57
CA LYS A 224 -14.64 -20.25 -16.15
C LYS A 224 -15.34 -21.14 -15.13
N LEU A 225 -14.84 -21.18 -13.89
CA LEU A 225 -15.45 -21.96 -12.80
C LEU A 225 -16.84 -21.44 -12.45
N VAL A 226 -16.97 -20.13 -12.23
CA VAL A 226 -18.26 -19.47 -11.92
C VAL A 226 -19.31 -19.72 -13.02
N LYS A 227 -18.89 -19.76 -14.29
CA LYS A 227 -19.78 -20.09 -15.43
C LYS A 227 -20.28 -21.54 -15.41
N ASN A 228 -19.51 -22.46 -14.83
CA ASN A 228 -19.86 -23.88 -14.76
C ASN A 228 -20.71 -24.21 -13.51
N ASN A 229 -20.66 -23.36 -12.48
CA ASN A 229 -21.36 -23.59 -11.22
C ASN A 229 -22.89 -23.33 -11.31
N ILE A 230 -23.36 -22.63 -12.35
CA ILE A 230 -24.78 -22.29 -12.51
C ILE A 230 -25.35 -22.85 -13.82
N SER A 231 -26.62 -23.26 -13.78
CA SER A 231 -27.33 -23.91 -14.89
C SER A 231 -27.74 -22.96 -16.04
N TYR A 232 -27.95 -21.66 -15.77
CA TYR A 232 -28.32 -20.68 -16.80
C TYR A 232 -27.12 -19.92 -17.38
N LYS A 233 -27.26 -19.41 -18.61
CA LYS A 233 -26.22 -18.64 -19.28
C LYS A 233 -26.21 -17.19 -18.78
N TYR A 234 -25.09 -16.78 -18.19
CA TYR A 234 -24.83 -15.37 -17.86
C TYR A 234 -24.90 -14.45 -19.09
N THR A 235 -25.49 -13.27 -18.93
CA THR A 235 -25.41 -12.22 -19.96
C THR A 235 -24.03 -11.57 -19.97
N GLN A 236 -23.70 -10.83 -21.03
CA GLN A 236 -22.44 -10.08 -21.08
C GLN A 236 -22.33 -9.02 -19.97
N LYS A 237 -23.48 -8.48 -19.50
CA LYS A 237 -23.52 -7.55 -18.38
C LYS A 237 -23.16 -8.25 -17.07
N ASP A 238 -23.65 -9.46 -16.83
CA ASP A 238 -23.35 -10.22 -15.62
C ASP A 238 -21.86 -10.59 -15.57
N ILE A 239 -21.31 -11.07 -16.70
CA ILE A 239 -19.88 -11.38 -16.82
C ILE A 239 -19.02 -10.14 -16.50
N SER A 240 -19.43 -8.96 -16.95
CA SER A 240 -18.72 -7.71 -16.65
C SER A 240 -18.75 -7.37 -15.16
N LYS A 241 -19.89 -7.53 -14.48
CA LYS A 241 -20.01 -7.31 -13.03
C LYS A 241 -19.18 -8.30 -12.22
N ILE A 242 -19.23 -9.59 -12.57
CA ILE A 242 -18.42 -10.63 -11.92
C ILE A 242 -16.93 -10.31 -12.09
N LYS A 243 -16.51 -9.85 -13.28
CA LYS A 243 -15.13 -9.46 -13.53
C LYS A 243 -14.69 -8.27 -12.65
N ILE A 244 -15.55 -7.27 -12.45
CA ILE A 244 -15.28 -6.14 -11.54
C ILE A 244 -15.05 -6.65 -10.11
N ILE A 245 -15.92 -7.55 -9.63
CA ILE A 245 -15.80 -8.13 -8.28
C ILE A 245 -14.47 -8.88 -8.14
N LEU A 246 -14.13 -9.75 -9.09
CA LEU A 246 -12.88 -10.50 -9.09
C LEU A 246 -11.64 -9.60 -9.17
N ASN A 247 -11.71 -8.51 -9.96
CA ASN A 247 -10.64 -7.51 -10.04
C ASN A 247 -10.39 -6.87 -8.67
N LEU A 248 -11.45 -6.44 -7.99
CA LEU A 248 -11.37 -5.82 -6.67
C LEU A 248 -10.86 -6.81 -5.62
N MET A 249 -11.36 -8.04 -5.58
CA MET A 249 -10.86 -9.11 -4.70
C MET A 249 -9.36 -9.41 -4.88
N LEU A 250 -8.81 -9.16 -6.07
CA LEU A 250 -7.38 -9.32 -6.36
C LEU A 250 -6.58 -8.02 -6.19
N GLY A 251 -7.23 -6.94 -5.74
CA GLY A 251 -6.62 -5.63 -5.49
C GLY A 251 -6.27 -4.85 -6.74
N LEU A 252 -6.91 -5.15 -7.87
CA LEU A 252 -6.81 -4.37 -9.11
C LEU A 252 -7.74 -3.15 -9.06
N LEU A 253 -7.44 -2.14 -9.88
CA LEU A 253 -8.27 -0.94 -10.00
C LEU A 253 -9.52 -1.27 -10.83
N ASP A 254 -10.70 -1.08 -10.26
CA ASP A 254 -11.95 -1.18 -11.00
C ASP A 254 -13.05 -0.27 -10.41
N ASP A 255 -14.13 -0.07 -11.17
CA ASP A 255 -15.26 0.79 -10.82
C ASP A 255 -16.42 -0.03 -10.23
N LEU A 256 -16.79 0.27 -8.98
CA LEU A 256 -17.85 -0.46 -8.26
C LEU A 256 -19.27 0.04 -8.58
N ALA A 257 -19.40 1.21 -9.24
CA ALA A 257 -20.71 1.80 -9.57
C ALA A 257 -21.67 0.87 -10.34
N PRO A 258 -21.22 0.05 -11.33
CA PRO A 258 -22.11 -0.84 -12.08
C PRO A 258 -22.76 -1.95 -11.24
N ILE A 259 -22.19 -2.28 -10.07
CA ILE A 259 -22.70 -3.31 -9.16
C ILE A 259 -23.68 -2.69 -8.17
N ILE A 260 -23.29 -1.56 -7.57
CA ILE A 260 -24.03 -0.88 -6.51
C ILE A 260 -25.23 -0.07 -7.05
N LYS A 261 -25.33 0.11 -8.37
CA LYS A 261 -26.40 0.86 -9.08
C LYS A 261 -26.50 2.33 -8.65
N VAL A 262 -25.39 2.93 -8.24
CA VAL A 262 -25.33 4.39 -7.99
C VAL A 262 -25.21 5.11 -9.34
N ILE A 263 -26.00 6.16 -9.54
CA ILE A 263 -25.82 7.09 -10.66
C ILE A 263 -24.73 8.07 -10.21
N PRO A 264 -23.49 7.98 -10.76
CA PRO A 264 -22.42 8.86 -10.33
C PRO A 264 -22.78 10.31 -10.69
N ILE A 265 -22.82 11.19 -9.69
CA ILE A 265 -22.99 12.64 -9.88
C ILE A 265 -21.78 13.22 -10.63
N ASP A 266 -20.61 12.58 -10.51
CA ASP A 266 -19.41 12.88 -11.28
C ASP A 266 -18.72 11.62 -11.84
N LYS A 267 -18.29 11.66 -13.10
CA LYS A 267 -17.67 10.55 -13.88
C LYS A 267 -16.33 9.99 -13.32
N LYS A 268 -15.95 10.31 -12.07
CA LYS A 268 -14.66 9.94 -11.46
C LYS A 268 -14.73 9.17 -10.13
N GLU A 269 -15.89 8.88 -9.54
CA GLU A 269 -15.90 8.66 -8.08
C GLU A 269 -15.96 7.24 -7.50
N PHE A 270 -16.11 6.15 -8.28
CA PHE A 270 -16.17 4.79 -7.69
C PHE A 270 -15.06 3.83 -8.12
N LYS A 271 -13.97 4.36 -8.72
CA LYS A 271 -12.78 3.55 -9.05
C LYS A 271 -11.97 3.24 -7.81
N ILE A 272 -11.99 2.02 -7.32
CA ILE A 272 -11.31 1.60 -6.09
C ILE A 272 -10.18 0.63 -6.43
N LYS A 273 -9.06 0.75 -5.73
CA LYS A 273 -7.95 -0.20 -5.76
C LYS A 273 -7.54 -0.45 -4.32
N PHE A 274 -7.94 -1.60 -3.79
CA PHE A 274 -7.72 -1.93 -2.38
C PHE A 274 -6.25 -2.05 -1.96
N SER A 275 -5.35 -2.23 -2.93
CA SER A 275 -3.90 -2.30 -2.69
C SER A 275 -3.22 -0.92 -2.54
N ASP A 276 -3.94 0.20 -2.67
CA ASP A 276 -3.36 1.54 -2.54
C ASP A 276 -3.10 1.93 -1.07
N GLY A 277 -1.94 2.55 -0.80
CA GLY A 277 -1.55 2.93 0.57
C GLY A 277 -2.36 4.06 1.22
N ASN A 278 -3.30 4.67 0.49
CA ASN A 278 -4.26 5.67 0.96
C ASN A 278 -5.70 5.15 0.91
N ILE A 279 -5.90 3.83 0.84
CA ILE A 279 -7.22 3.22 0.72
C ILE A 279 -8.19 3.69 1.82
N ASP A 280 -7.73 3.85 3.06
CA ASP A 280 -8.55 4.35 4.18
C ASP A 280 -9.28 5.67 3.84
N THR A 281 -8.55 6.65 3.28
CA THR A 281 -9.12 7.95 2.93
C THR A 281 -10.10 7.85 1.75
N LYS A 282 -9.88 6.89 0.86
CA LYS A 282 -10.72 6.67 -0.31
C LYS A 282 -11.99 5.91 0.04
N LEU A 283 -11.91 4.93 0.94
CA LEU A 283 -13.07 4.25 1.50
C LEU A 283 -13.96 5.22 2.27
N GLU A 284 -13.40 6.07 3.13
CA GLU A 284 -14.18 7.11 3.83
C GLU A 284 -14.96 7.99 2.84
N GLN A 285 -14.33 8.46 1.77
CA GLN A 285 -14.98 9.31 0.76
C GLN A 285 -16.10 8.58 0.01
N VAL A 286 -15.89 7.30 -0.32
CA VAL A 286 -16.89 6.49 -1.02
C VAL A 286 -18.05 6.15 -0.08
N GLN A 287 -17.76 5.74 1.15
CA GLN A 287 -18.77 5.32 2.13
C GLN A 287 -19.76 6.44 2.49
N ASP A 288 -19.30 7.70 2.53
CA ASP A 288 -20.16 8.87 2.75
C ASP A 288 -21.25 9.05 1.67
N SER A 289 -21.05 8.47 0.48
CA SER A 289 -21.94 8.59 -0.67
C SER A 289 -22.85 7.37 -0.90
N LEU A 290 -22.73 6.33 -0.08
CA LEU A 290 -23.40 5.04 -0.22
C LEU A 290 -24.44 4.82 0.87
N THR A 291 -25.46 4.00 0.59
CA THR A 291 -26.41 3.54 1.63
C THR A 291 -25.80 2.44 2.49
N ASP A 292 -26.36 2.17 3.67
CA ASP A 292 -25.84 1.13 4.60
C ASP A 292 -25.69 -0.25 3.93
N THR A 293 -26.66 -0.65 3.12
CA THR A 293 -26.63 -1.91 2.35
C THR A 293 -25.52 -1.95 1.29
N GLN A 294 -25.16 -0.80 0.71
CA GLN A 294 -24.11 -0.67 -0.29
C GLN A 294 -22.72 -0.65 0.38
N ASN A 295 -22.63 -0.01 1.55
CA ASN A 295 -21.45 -0.04 2.40
C ASN A 295 -21.13 -1.46 2.89
N ALA A 296 -22.13 -2.21 3.34
CA ALA A 296 -21.96 -3.60 3.75
C ALA A 296 -21.38 -4.48 2.62
N LEU A 297 -21.86 -4.30 1.39
CA LEU A 297 -21.33 -5.02 0.22
C LEU A 297 -19.86 -4.64 -0.06
N LEU A 298 -19.54 -3.34 -0.05
CA LEU A 298 -18.17 -2.85 -0.25
C LEU A 298 -17.21 -3.41 0.81
N GLU A 299 -17.62 -3.38 2.09
CA GLU A 299 -16.86 -3.91 3.21
C GLU A 299 -16.62 -5.41 3.08
N LYS A 300 -17.62 -6.17 2.63
CA LYS A 300 -17.48 -7.61 2.38
C LYS A 300 -16.50 -7.94 1.26
N ILE A 301 -16.56 -7.22 0.13
CA ILE A 301 -15.58 -7.40 -0.96
C ILE A 301 -14.17 -7.05 -0.46
N TYR A 302 -14.04 -5.99 0.34
CA TYR A 302 -12.77 -5.61 0.94
C TYR A 302 -12.26 -6.64 1.96
N GLN A 303 -13.14 -7.26 2.75
CA GLN A 303 -12.86 -8.42 3.62
C GLN A 303 -12.26 -9.57 2.86
N ILE A 304 -12.89 -9.98 1.77
CA ILE A 304 -12.38 -11.05 0.93
C ILE A 304 -10.99 -10.71 0.36
N TYR A 305 -10.77 -9.47 -0.10
CA TYR A 305 -9.45 -9.01 -0.52
C TYR A 305 -8.41 -9.17 0.59
N ASN A 306 -8.69 -8.69 1.80
CA ASN A 306 -7.76 -8.78 2.93
C ASN A 306 -7.48 -10.22 3.34
N GLU A 307 -8.47 -11.11 3.31
CA GLU A 307 -8.27 -12.54 3.57
C GLU A 307 -7.38 -13.20 2.51
N ILE A 308 -7.56 -12.87 1.23
CA ILE A 308 -6.68 -13.35 0.15
C ILE A 308 -5.24 -12.86 0.37
N ILE A 309 -5.06 -11.61 0.77
CA ILE A 309 -3.72 -11.06 1.07
C ILE A 309 -3.12 -11.73 2.30
N LEU A 310 -3.90 -11.91 3.36
CA LEU A 310 -3.46 -12.55 4.59
C LEU A 310 -3.04 -14.00 4.34
N ALA A 311 -3.86 -14.78 3.64
CA ALA A 311 -3.54 -16.15 3.27
C ALA A 311 -2.25 -16.24 2.43
N LYS A 312 -2.05 -15.29 1.49
CA LYS A 312 -0.80 -15.20 0.72
C LYS A 312 0.40 -14.89 1.61
N MET A 313 0.26 -13.95 2.55
CA MET A 313 1.32 -13.55 3.47
C MET A 313 1.69 -14.67 4.46
N ILE A 314 0.68 -15.34 5.01
CA ILE A 314 0.85 -16.41 6.00
C ILE A 314 1.48 -17.67 5.37
N ASN A 315 1.29 -17.91 4.07
CA ASN A 315 1.89 -19.05 3.36
C ASN A 315 1.62 -20.42 4.02
N GLY A 316 0.43 -20.60 4.59
CA GLY A 316 0.04 -21.83 5.28
C GLY A 316 0.67 -22.02 6.67
N LYS A 317 1.39 -21.04 7.22
CA LYS A 317 1.81 -21.03 8.63
C LYS A 317 0.65 -20.65 9.56
N THR A 318 0.87 -20.74 10.87
CA THR A 318 -0.10 -20.25 11.87
C THR A 318 0.16 -18.78 12.21
N TYR A 319 1.43 -18.37 12.28
CA TYR A 319 1.81 -17.01 12.65
C TYR A 319 2.54 -16.31 11.52
N LEU A 320 2.24 -15.03 11.32
CA LEU A 320 2.90 -14.20 10.31
C LEU A 320 4.42 -14.13 10.51
N SER A 321 4.89 -14.16 11.76
CA SER A 321 6.33 -14.19 12.08
C SER A 321 7.02 -15.40 11.46
N ASP A 322 6.39 -16.57 11.47
CA ASP A 322 6.95 -17.81 10.94
C ASP A 322 7.08 -17.75 9.41
N SER A 323 6.12 -17.11 8.74
CA SER A 323 6.15 -16.89 7.29
C SER A 323 7.31 -15.96 6.89
N TRP A 324 7.57 -14.93 7.70
CA TRP A 324 8.71 -14.04 7.47
C TRP A 324 10.06 -14.71 7.75
N VAL A 325 10.13 -15.59 8.75
CA VAL A 325 11.30 -16.43 9.01
C VAL A 325 11.56 -17.36 7.84
N GLU A 326 10.54 -18.07 7.35
CA GLU A 326 10.66 -18.95 6.18
C GLU A 326 11.14 -18.19 4.93
N LEU A 327 10.61 -16.98 4.69
CA LEU A 327 11.05 -16.14 3.59
C LEU A 327 12.53 -15.73 3.72
N TYR A 328 12.97 -15.41 4.94
CA TYR A 328 14.36 -15.08 5.22
C TYR A 328 15.28 -16.27 4.93
N GLU A 329 14.92 -17.47 5.41
CA GLU A 329 15.71 -18.69 5.20
C GLU A 329 15.76 -19.08 3.71
N GLN A 330 14.65 -18.97 2.99
CA GLN A 330 14.61 -19.18 1.54
C GLN A 330 15.56 -18.22 0.82
N HIS A 331 15.54 -16.94 1.18
CA HIS A 331 16.44 -15.95 0.59
C HIS A 331 17.90 -16.23 0.95
N HIS A 332 18.17 -16.68 2.18
CA HIS A 332 19.51 -17.07 2.62
C HIS A 332 20.06 -18.22 1.77
N ALA A 333 19.30 -19.31 1.62
CA ALA A 333 19.69 -20.46 0.81
C ALA A 333 19.90 -20.07 -0.67
N GLN A 334 18.97 -19.33 -1.26
CA GLN A 334 19.09 -18.86 -2.65
C GLN A 334 20.31 -17.96 -2.86
N LEU A 335 20.65 -17.12 -1.88
CA LEU A 335 21.85 -16.27 -1.95
C LEU A 335 23.13 -17.11 -1.84
N GLN A 336 23.14 -18.15 -1.00
CA GLN A 336 24.27 -19.08 -0.93
C GLN A 336 24.46 -19.81 -2.25
N ASP A 337 23.39 -20.35 -2.85
CA ASP A 337 23.44 -21.00 -4.16
C ASP A 337 23.97 -20.05 -5.23
N LEU A 338 23.46 -18.81 -5.27
CA LEU A 338 23.93 -17.80 -6.20
C LEU A 338 25.42 -17.49 -6.04
N LYS A 339 25.90 -17.36 -4.79
CA LYS A 339 27.33 -17.16 -4.50
C LYS A 339 28.15 -18.35 -4.97
N GLN A 340 27.72 -19.59 -4.70
CA GLN A 340 28.42 -20.79 -5.16
C GLN A 340 28.48 -20.88 -6.69
N MET A 341 27.35 -20.60 -7.38
CA MET A 341 27.29 -20.53 -8.83
C MET A 341 28.24 -19.47 -9.38
N TRP A 342 28.30 -18.30 -8.74
CA TRP A 342 29.23 -17.23 -9.09
C TRP A 342 30.70 -17.67 -8.93
N HIS A 343 31.05 -18.29 -7.80
CA HIS A 343 32.41 -18.78 -7.55
C HIS A 343 32.83 -19.83 -8.59
N LYS A 344 31.96 -20.79 -8.93
CA LYS A 344 32.20 -21.79 -9.99
C LYS A 344 32.45 -21.14 -11.36
N LEU A 345 31.71 -20.09 -11.71
CA LEU A 345 31.90 -19.34 -12.94
C LEU A 345 33.18 -18.50 -12.94
N SER A 346 33.50 -17.82 -11.83
CA SER A 346 34.72 -17.02 -11.72
C SER A 346 35.96 -17.89 -11.84
N LEU A 347 35.93 -19.13 -11.33
CA LEU A 347 37.00 -20.11 -11.49
C LEU A 347 37.15 -20.58 -12.95
N LYS A 348 36.03 -20.77 -13.70
CA LYS A 348 36.08 -21.06 -15.14
C LYS A 348 36.63 -19.90 -15.99
N LYS A 349 36.39 -18.64 -15.59
CA LYS A 349 36.85 -17.44 -16.34
C LYS A 349 38.24 -16.92 -15.93
N LEU A 350 38.74 -17.25 -14.73
CA LEU A 350 40.11 -16.94 -14.31
C LEU A 350 41.18 -17.69 -15.12
N VAL A 351 40.80 -18.73 -15.86
CA VAL A 351 41.69 -19.39 -16.84
C VAL A 351 41.86 -18.55 -18.12
N HIS A 352 41.07 -17.47 -18.34
CA HIS A 352 40.99 -16.83 -19.65
C HIS A 352 40.92 -15.30 -19.76
N ASN A 353 41.09 -14.47 -18.70
CA ASN A 353 41.49 -13.04 -18.88
C ASN A 353 41.62 -12.26 -17.55
N ASP A 354 42.69 -11.48 -17.42
CA ASP A 354 43.13 -10.76 -16.22
C ASP A 354 42.39 -9.45 -15.85
N ASN A 355 41.26 -9.11 -16.48
CA ASN A 355 40.66 -7.76 -16.31
C ASN A 355 39.26 -7.71 -15.65
N PHE A 356 38.78 -8.76 -14.99
CA PHE A 356 37.40 -8.81 -14.48
C PHE A 356 37.19 -8.44 -13.00
N ILE A 357 38.26 -8.14 -12.25
CA ILE A 357 38.21 -8.04 -10.78
C ILE A 357 37.55 -6.74 -10.29
N LEU A 358 37.51 -5.67 -11.09
CA LEU A 358 37.02 -4.34 -10.64
C LEU A 358 35.49 -4.16 -10.64
N ILE A 359 34.71 -5.14 -11.11
CA ILE A 359 33.26 -5.00 -11.30
C ILE A 359 32.45 -5.54 -10.10
N THR A 360 33.07 -6.29 -9.18
CA THR A 360 32.34 -7.18 -8.25
C THR A 360 31.70 -6.51 -7.03
N TYR A 361 32.16 -5.33 -6.60
CA TYR A 361 31.58 -4.67 -5.41
C TYR A 361 30.43 -3.70 -5.71
N ARG A 362 30.42 -3.08 -6.90
CA ARG A 362 29.35 -2.13 -7.30
C ARG A 362 28.06 -2.82 -7.73
N ILE A 363 28.14 -4.08 -8.15
CA ILE A 363 26.97 -4.84 -8.63
C ILE A 363 26.03 -5.20 -7.49
N ILE A 364 26.49 -5.56 -6.28
CA ILE A 364 25.57 -5.94 -5.19
C ILE A 364 24.73 -4.73 -4.73
N LYS A 365 25.36 -3.54 -4.60
CA LYS A 365 24.65 -2.29 -4.25
C LYS A 365 23.71 -1.80 -5.36
N TRP A 366 23.98 -2.17 -6.63
CA TRP A 366 23.17 -1.80 -7.80
C TRP A 366 22.06 -2.83 -8.12
N ILE A 367 22.28 -4.12 -7.85
CA ILE A 367 21.30 -5.22 -7.93
C ILE A 367 20.10 -4.92 -7.02
N VAL A 368 20.31 -4.38 -5.82
CA VAL A 368 19.20 -4.02 -4.92
C VAL A 368 18.21 -3.02 -5.56
N THR A 369 18.63 -2.29 -6.61
CA THR A 369 17.81 -1.24 -7.24
C THR A 369 17.23 -1.61 -8.61
N ASN A 370 17.80 -2.57 -9.37
CA ASN A 370 17.40 -2.86 -10.77
C ASN A 370 17.47 -4.36 -11.20
N SER A 371 17.35 -5.29 -10.27
CA SER A 371 17.91 -6.66 -10.36
C SER A 371 17.25 -7.70 -11.27
N ILE A 372 15.93 -7.72 -11.42
CA ILE A 372 15.26 -8.96 -11.89
C ILE A 372 15.66 -9.32 -13.33
N GLN A 373 15.75 -8.33 -14.22
CA GLN A 373 16.06 -8.59 -15.64
C GLN A 373 17.53 -9.02 -15.84
N LEU A 374 18.44 -8.49 -15.03
CA LEU A 374 19.86 -8.81 -15.11
C LEU A 374 20.18 -10.16 -14.48
N LEU A 375 19.52 -10.49 -13.36
CA LEU A 375 19.55 -11.85 -12.79
C LEU A 375 18.99 -12.86 -13.79
N LYS A 376 17.88 -12.56 -14.47
CA LYS A 376 17.34 -13.42 -15.55
C LYS A 376 18.35 -13.60 -16.68
N ASN A 377 19.03 -12.54 -17.10
CA ASN A 377 20.06 -12.63 -18.15
C ASN A 377 21.28 -13.44 -17.68
N PHE A 378 21.73 -13.25 -16.44
CA PHE A 378 22.83 -14.01 -15.84
C PHE A 378 22.49 -15.50 -15.71
N LEU A 379 21.29 -15.84 -15.22
CA LEU A 379 20.79 -17.22 -15.13
C LEU A 379 20.63 -17.86 -16.52
N LYS A 380 20.21 -17.10 -17.54
CA LYS A 380 20.20 -17.57 -18.93
C LYS A 380 21.60 -17.88 -19.46
N MET A 381 22.58 -17.02 -19.18
CA MET A 381 23.98 -17.27 -19.55
C MET A 381 24.56 -18.51 -18.85
N LEU A 382 24.14 -18.77 -17.61
CA LEU A 382 24.49 -19.98 -16.87
C LEU A 382 23.97 -21.26 -17.54
N ASN A 383 22.69 -21.29 -17.94
CA ASN A 383 22.10 -22.42 -18.66
C ASN A 383 22.72 -22.66 -20.05
N GLN A 384 23.38 -21.66 -20.64
CA GLN A 384 24.10 -21.79 -21.91
C GLN A 384 25.56 -22.22 -21.74
N ALA A 385 26.12 -22.15 -20.52
CA ALA A 385 27.51 -22.48 -20.20
C ALA A 385 27.68 -23.81 -19.42
N SER A 386 26.57 -24.39 -18.96
CA SER A 386 26.41 -25.79 -18.53
C SER A 386 26.13 -26.66 -19.74
#